data_AF-A0A4Y9YCW8-F1
#
_entry.id   AF-A0A4Y9YCW8-F1
#
_cell.length_a   1.000
_cell.length_b   1.000
_cell.length_c   1.000
_cell.angle_alpha   90.00
_cell.angle_beta   90.00
_cell.angle_gamma   90.00
#
_symmetry.space_group_name_H-M   'P 1'
#
loop_
_entity.id
_entity.type
_entity.pdbx_description
1 polymer ?
#
loop_
_entity_poly.entity_id
_entity_poly.type
_entity_poly.pdbx_seq_one_letter_code
_entity_poly.pdbx_strand_id
1 'polypeptide(L)'
;MPSHDAQASHLLSSRRTVALAIAISLTILSTFHLLSEAPLAFCLGLVAPFWPENATQGTIGSAANELVPSSANRSRTLGVASRIYVVSLPARTDRREQMDRLRASLDLEWAYVDAVDASHPEVFAILRQVRALREQIASVVLSRSDDPNPLAEPSEQIGMQHAPVFHWPDTMDELVQAPGPLQPSGADLWTVPSEPQFFDNSELPIVAELHPAHRLQSHSKAHAKKLNLNLACTHENRLLASFSASLPPQRILTPAKVACWHSHMQVIREIANSEDERPAIILEDDVDMEWDIQSRLEALWPALPVDWDIVYLGHCWSDESLNAALRTTSPPPSPDLASNLHPTHSSRSSLHPSVAPKCTHAYVLSRSGARRVLLHLRHPPFAYSRAIDQALAWLVRSGRVRAFSVVRSVVVQRKKVASDVMSGKGSKWREGLVDGVLAAEEMRETDYP
;
A
#
# COMPACT_ATOMS: atom_id res chain seq x y z
N MET A 1 23.31 0.49 -66.79
CA MET A 1 24.05 1.64 -66.21
C MET A 1 23.04 2.52 -65.49
N PRO A 2 22.97 2.48 -64.14
CA PRO A 2 22.16 3.42 -63.38
C PRO A 2 22.87 4.78 -63.33
N SER A 3 22.10 5.85 -63.46
CA SER A 3 22.57 7.23 -63.56
C SER A 3 23.29 7.70 -62.30
N HIS A 4 24.36 8.46 -62.50
CA HIS A 4 25.22 9.05 -61.47
C HIS A 4 24.48 9.94 -60.45
N ASP A 5 23.24 10.32 -60.70
CA ASP A 5 22.46 11.21 -59.83
C ASP A 5 21.86 10.53 -58.59
N ALA A 6 21.70 9.20 -58.60
CA ALA A 6 21.12 8.47 -57.45
C ALA A 6 22.10 8.27 -56.29
N GLN A 7 23.42 8.31 -56.54
CA GLN A 7 24.42 8.17 -55.48
C GLN A 7 24.69 9.48 -54.73
N ALA A 8 24.50 10.63 -55.38
CA ALA A 8 24.73 11.94 -54.75
C ALA A 8 23.68 12.28 -53.69
N SER A 9 22.40 11.94 -53.93
CA SER A 9 21.30 12.19 -52.99
C SER A 9 21.39 11.36 -51.70
N HIS A 10 21.91 10.13 -51.79
CA HIS A 10 22.07 9.24 -50.64
C HIS A 10 23.20 9.71 -49.70
N LEU A 11 24.28 10.28 -50.25
CA LEU A 11 25.39 10.84 -49.48
C LEU A 11 25.02 12.16 -48.77
N LEU A 12 24.18 12.99 -49.40
CA LEU A 12 23.65 14.22 -48.81
C LEU A 12 22.66 13.96 -47.67
N SER A 13 21.82 12.92 -47.80
CA SER A 13 20.93 12.45 -46.73
C SER A 13 21.72 11.96 -45.52
N SER A 14 22.70 11.08 -45.73
CA SER A 14 23.53 10.50 -44.67
C SER A 14 24.32 11.56 -43.87
N ARG A 15 24.86 12.59 -44.55
CA ARG A 15 25.58 13.69 -43.90
C ARG A 15 24.69 14.55 -42.99
N ARG A 16 23.43 14.76 -43.38
CA ARG A 16 22.46 15.52 -42.56
C ARG A 16 22.05 14.74 -41.31
N THR A 17 21.88 13.42 -41.43
CA THR A 17 21.52 12.56 -40.29
C THR A 17 22.65 12.47 -39.27
N VAL A 18 23.90 12.38 -39.73
CA VAL A 18 25.08 12.37 -38.84
C VAL A 18 25.29 13.73 -38.15
N ALA A 19 25.11 14.84 -38.87
CA ALA A 19 25.20 16.17 -38.28
C ALA A 19 24.13 16.42 -37.21
N LEU A 20 22.89 15.95 -37.44
CA LEU A 20 21.81 16.04 -36.47
C LEU A 20 22.08 15.20 -35.22
N ALA A 21 22.62 13.99 -35.38
CA ALA A 21 22.99 13.13 -34.26
C ALA A 21 24.09 13.76 -33.39
N ILE A 22 25.13 14.35 -34.01
CA ILE A 22 26.20 15.05 -33.27
C ILE A 22 25.66 16.27 -32.52
N ALA A 23 24.76 17.05 -33.15
CA ALA A 23 24.15 18.23 -32.50
C ALA A 23 23.32 17.84 -31.27
N ILE A 24 22.53 16.75 -31.35
CA ILE A 24 21.75 16.21 -30.23
C ILE A 24 22.67 15.70 -29.12
N SER A 25 23.73 14.96 -29.45
CA SER A 25 24.69 14.48 -28.45
C SER A 25 25.41 15.63 -27.72
N LEU A 26 25.79 16.70 -28.44
CA LEU A 26 26.43 17.88 -27.83
C LEU A 26 25.45 18.67 -26.94
N THR A 27 24.17 18.74 -27.29
CA THR A 27 23.17 19.40 -26.43
C THR A 27 22.93 18.60 -25.15
N ILE A 28 22.79 17.28 -25.24
CA ILE A 28 22.62 16.40 -24.07
C ILE A 28 23.83 16.49 -23.13
N LEU A 29 25.06 16.51 -23.68
CA LEU A 29 26.28 16.65 -22.89
C LEU A 29 26.39 18.01 -22.19
N SER A 30 25.95 19.09 -22.86
CA SER A 30 25.92 20.44 -22.26
C SER A 30 24.89 20.55 -21.13
N THR A 31 23.72 19.91 -21.26
CA THR A 31 22.70 19.91 -20.21
C THR A 31 23.11 19.07 -18.99
N PHE A 32 23.96 18.06 -19.17
CA PHE A 32 24.49 17.27 -18.07
C PHE A 32 25.53 18.04 -17.23
N HIS A 33 26.35 18.88 -17.88
CA HIS A 33 27.31 19.74 -17.16
C HIS A 33 26.66 20.93 -16.44
N LEU A 34 25.50 21.41 -16.89
CA LEU A 34 24.75 22.47 -16.22
C LEU A 34 23.94 21.98 -15.00
N LEU A 35 23.77 20.67 -14.82
CA LEU A 35 23.05 20.07 -13.70
C LEU A 35 23.96 19.44 -12.62
N SER A 36 25.30 19.46 -12.80
CA SER A 36 26.26 18.86 -11.86
C SER A 36 27.06 19.84 -11.01
N GLU A 37 26.75 21.14 -11.04
CA GLU A 37 27.44 22.18 -10.25
C GLU A 37 26.42 22.89 -9.34
N ALA A 38 26.17 22.34 -8.16
CA ALA A 38 25.51 23.06 -7.07
C ALA A 38 26.60 23.69 -6.18
N PRO A 39 26.59 25.01 -5.92
CA PRO A 39 27.63 25.65 -5.15
C PRO A 39 27.43 25.41 -3.64
N LEU A 40 28.45 24.80 -3.04
CA LEU A 40 28.77 24.94 -1.62
C LEU A 40 29.09 26.42 -1.33
N ALA A 41 28.27 27.09 -0.53
CA ALA A 41 28.67 27.91 0.63
C ALA A 41 27.64 29.00 0.99
N PHE A 42 27.66 29.34 2.28
CA PHE A 42 27.11 30.55 2.93
C PHE A 42 25.63 30.58 3.31
N CYS A 43 25.37 30.14 4.55
CA CYS A 43 24.64 30.93 5.55
C CYS A 43 25.07 30.50 6.96
N LEU A 44 26.12 31.14 7.48
CA LEU A 44 26.41 31.25 8.91
C LEU A 44 25.65 32.47 9.44
N GLY A 45 24.94 32.33 10.56
CA GLY A 45 24.31 33.48 11.21
C GLY A 45 23.37 33.17 12.38
N LEU A 46 23.97 32.84 13.53
CA LEU A 46 23.59 33.28 14.89
C LEU A 46 22.16 33.02 15.41
N VAL A 47 22.01 32.05 16.33
CA VAL A 47 21.55 32.28 17.73
C VAL A 47 22.18 31.21 18.64
N ALA A 48 22.77 31.65 19.75
CA ALA A 48 23.49 30.88 20.76
C ALA A 48 22.53 30.22 21.80
N PRO A 49 23.03 29.38 22.73
CA PRO A 49 22.29 28.32 23.40
C PRO A 49 21.65 28.77 24.73
N PHE A 50 20.60 28.06 25.17
CA PHE A 50 20.14 28.10 26.56
C PHE A 50 20.12 26.68 27.12
N TRP A 51 21.09 26.42 27.99
CA TRP A 51 21.22 25.26 28.85
C TRP A 51 20.71 25.66 30.24
N PRO A 52 20.04 24.76 30.99
CA PRO A 52 20.34 24.71 32.40
C PRO A 52 20.75 23.31 32.84
N GLU A 53 21.95 23.30 33.43
CA GLU A 53 22.45 22.30 34.34
C GLU A 53 21.49 22.18 35.51
N ASN A 54 21.20 20.94 35.90
CA ASN A 54 21.22 20.60 37.31
C ASN A 54 21.72 19.17 37.45
N ALA A 55 23.02 19.08 37.72
CA ALA A 55 23.66 17.93 38.30
C ALA A 55 23.40 17.96 39.82
N THR A 56 22.86 16.88 40.36
CA THR A 56 23.10 16.51 41.76
C THR A 56 23.65 15.09 41.80
N GLN A 57 24.82 15.01 42.42
CA GLN A 57 25.62 13.82 42.69
C GLN A 57 24.87 12.86 43.62
N GLY A 58 25.02 11.55 43.36
CA GLY A 58 24.51 10.48 44.21
C GLY A 58 25.24 9.17 43.96
N THR A 59 26.46 9.10 44.50
CA THR A 59 27.19 7.94 45.06
C THR A 59 27.01 6.54 44.46
N ILE A 60 28.14 6.00 43.99
CA ILE A 60 28.39 4.60 43.62
C ILE A 60 28.17 3.68 44.83
N GLY A 61 27.24 2.74 44.70
CA GLY A 61 27.04 1.61 45.61
C GLY A 61 27.09 0.31 44.83
N SER A 62 28.20 -0.42 44.96
CA SER A 62 28.41 -1.78 44.48
C SER A 62 27.47 -2.75 45.20
N ALA A 63 26.58 -3.42 44.45
CA ALA A 63 25.99 -4.68 44.85
C ALA A 63 25.82 -5.56 43.60
N ALA A 64 26.77 -6.48 43.42
CA ALA A 64 26.60 -7.61 42.54
C ALA A 64 25.43 -8.46 43.07
N ASN A 65 24.30 -8.40 42.39
CA ASN A 65 23.23 -9.38 42.53
C ASN A 65 23.08 -10.07 41.19
N GLU A 66 23.24 -11.40 41.21
CA GLU A 66 22.96 -12.31 40.11
C GLU A 66 21.57 -12.00 39.55
N LEU A 67 21.55 -11.41 38.35
CA LEU A 67 20.34 -11.30 37.55
C LEU A 67 20.11 -12.66 36.89
N VAL A 68 19.45 -13.55 37.62
CA VAL A 68 18.53 -14.51 36.98
C VAL A 68 17.55 -13.64 36.18
N PRO A 69 17.46 -13.75 34.85
CA PRO A 69 16.45 -13.00 34.11
C PRO A 69 15.10 -13.54 34.57
N SER A 70 14.43 -12.78 35.43
CA SER A 70 13.01 -12.96 35.65
C SER A 70 12.34 -12.91 34.29
N SER A 71 11.35 -13.77 34.08
CA SER A 71 10.48 -13.79 32.91
C SER A 71 9.68 -12.49 32.85
N ALA A 72 10.35 -11.39 32.52
CA ALA A 72 9.79 -10.07 32.36
C ALA A 72 8.78 -10.16 31.22
N ASN A 73 7.50 -10.16 31.61
CA ASN A 73 6.28 -9.96 30.85
C ASN A 73 6.53 -9.75 29.33
N ARG A 74 6.59 -10.83 28.54
CA ARG A 74 6.52 -10.69 27.08
C ARG A 74 5.19 -10.03 26.74
N SER A 75 5.25 -9.03 25.88
CA SER A 75 4.04 -8.42 25.35
C SER A 75 3.35 -9.41 24.43
N ARG A 76 2.08 -9.71 24.71
CA ARG A 76 1.23 -10.53 23.83
C ARG A 76 0.90 -9.84 22.49
N THR A 77 1.37 -8.61 22.31
CA THR A 77 1.15 -7.77 21.13
C THR A 77 2.46 -7.17 20.59
N LEU A 78 3.57 -7.91 20.74
CA LEU A 78 4.88 -7.61 20.16
C LEU A 78 5.53 -6.30 20.62
N GLY A 79 5.08 -5.71 21.74
CA GLY A 79 5.71 -4.56 22.40
C GLY A 79 5.45 -3.21 21.71
N VAL A 80 4.99 -3.21 20.46
CA VAL A 80 4.85 -2.01 19.62
C VAL A 80 3.41 -1.61 19.34
N ALA A 81 2.45 -2.47 19.70
CA ALA A 81 1.04 -2.31 19.42
C ALA A 81 0.18 -2.71 20.63
N SER A 82 -1.06 -2.25 20.64
CA SER A 82 -2.05 -2.65 21.64
C SER A 82 -2.87 -3.87 21.26
N ARG A 83 -2.99 -4.13 19.97
CA ARG A 83 -3.85 -5.15 19.39
C ARG A 83 -3.20 -5.73 18.14
N ILE A 84 -3.46 -7.01 17.91
CA ILE A 84 -3.19 -7.69 16.66
C ILE A 84 -4.53 -8.15 16.10
N TYR A 85 -4.75 -7.91 14.81
CA TYR A 85 -5.90 -8.35 14.05
C TYR A 85 -5.47 -9.33 12.97
N VAL A 86 -6.22 -10.41 12.79
CA VAL A 86 -6.04 -11.35 11.69
C VAL A 86 -7.27 -11.32 10.79
N VAL A 87 -7.11 -10.83 9.57
CA VAL A 87 -8.17 -10.82 8.55
C VAL A 87 -8.22 -12.21 7.91
N SER A 88 -9.31 -12.93 8.15
CA SER A 88 -9.48 -14.31 7.70
C SER A 88 -10.92 -14.59 7.33
N LEU A 89 -11.14 -15.31 6.23
CA LEU A 89 -12.48 -15.81 5.91
C LEU A 89 -12.94 -16.81 6.99
N PRO A 90 -14.17 -16.71 7.53
CA PRO A 90 -14.68 -17.66 8.53
C PRO A 90 -14.61 -19.12 8.08
N ALA A 91 -14.79 -19.37 6.78
CA ALA A 91 -14.74 -20.70 6.19
C ALA A 91 -13.33 -21.28 6.07
N ARG A 92 -12.27 -20.48 6.23
CA ARG A 92 -10.86 -20.92 6.13
C ARG A 92 -10.33 -21.43 7.47
N THR A 93 -11.00 -22.44 8.00
CA THR A 93 -10.61 -23.09 9.26
C THR A 93 -9.20 -23.68 9.20
N ASP A 94 -8.78 -24.13 8.01
CA ASP A 94 -7.41 -24.60 7.73
C ASP A 94 -6.35 -23.54 8.03
N ARG A 95 -6.61 -22.29 7.63
CA ARG A 95 -5.69 -21.17 7.85
C ARG A 95 -5.76 -20.63 9.26
N ARG A 96 -6.98 -20.53 9.84
CA ARG A 96 -7.14 -20.13 11.25
C ARG A 96 -6.44 -21.11 12.19
N GLU A 97 -6.47 -22.41 11.93
CA GLU A 97 -5.71 -23.39 12.71
C GLU A 97 -4.19 -23.15 12.63
N GLN A 98 -3.66 -22.88 11.44
CA GLN A 98 -2.24 -22.56 11.26
C GLN A 98 -1.84 -21.27 11.99
N MET A 99 -2.69 -20.25 11.89
CA MET A 99 -2.51 -19.02 12.63
C MET A 99 -2.54 -19.31 14.13
N ASP A 100 -3.49 -20.10 14.65
CA ASP A 100 -3.56 -20.42 16.08
C ASP A 100 -2.32 -21.17 16.60
N ARG A 101 -1.66 -21.98 15.75
CA ARG A 101 -0.34 -22.57 16.07
C ARG A 101 0.73 -21.49 16.18
N LEU A 102 0.84 -20.62 15.18
CA LEU A 102 1.77 -19.49 15.18
C LEU A 102 1.56 -18.59 16.42
N ARG A 103 0.30 -18.34 16.79
CA ARG A 103 -0.10 -17.60 17.99
C ARG A 103 0.47 -18.24 19.26
N ALA A 104 0.30 -19.55 19.38
CA ALA A 104 0.74 -20.32 20.55
C ALA A 104 2.27 -20.37 20.64
N SER A 105 2.97 -20.59 19.52
CA SER A 105 4.43 -20.66 19.48
C SER A 105 5.11 -19.35 19.87
N LEU A 106 4.48 -18.21 19.58
CA LEU A 106 4.98 -16.87 19.92
C LEU A 106 4.39 -16.27 21.21
N ASP A 107 3.47 -16.96 21.89
CA ASP A 107 2.70 -16.46 23.05
C ASP A 107 2.00 -15.12 22.76
N LEU A 108 1.28 -15.04 21.63
CA LEU A 108 0.58 -13.84 21.19
C LEU A 108 -0.93 -13.90 21.45
N GLU A 109 -1.55 -12.74 21.42
CA GLU A 109 -3.00 -12.57 21.38
C GLU A 109 -3.41 -11.73 20.17
N TRP A 110 -4.44 -12.20 19.47
CA TRP A 110 -5.06 -11.45 18.38
C TRP A 110 -6.56 -11.71 18.31
N ALA A 111 -7.25 -10.80 17.63
CA ALA A 111 -8.65 -10.97 17.27
C ALA A 111 -8.77 -11.32 15.78
N TYR A 112 -9.61 -12.30 15.45
CA TYR A 112 -9.99 -12.53 14.07
C TYR A 112 -11.02 -11.48 13.64
N VAL A 113 -10.80 -10.90 12.47
CA VAL A 113 -11.78 -10.09 11.74
C VAL A 113 -12.27 -10.92 10.58
N ASP A 114 -13.57 -11.19 10.57
CA ASP A 114 -14.21 -11.99 9.53
C ASP A 114 -14.14 -11.25 8.19
N ALA A 115 -13.32 -11.79 7.28
CA ALA A 115 -13.20 -11.26 5.94
C ALA A 115 -14.49 -11.50 5.14
N VAL A 116 -14.73 -10.65 4.15
CA VAL A 116 -15.86 -10.77 3.22
C VAL A 116 -15.48 -11.68 2.07
N ASP A 117 -16.32 -12.68 1.79
CA ASP A 117 -16.13 -13.60 0.66
C ASP A 117 -16.39 -12.93 -0.69
N ALA A 118 -15.68 -13.36 -1.74
CA ALA A 118 -15.83 -12.83 -3.10
C ALA A 118 -17.25 -12.97 -3.68
N SER A 119 -18.03 -13.93 -3.17
CA SER A 119 -19.43 -14.17 -3.54
C SER A 119 -20.45 -13.45 -2.65
N HIS A 120 -20.01 -12.67 -1.65
CA HIS A 120 -20.92 -11.96 -0.75
C HIS A 120 -21.75 -10.90 -1.53
N PRO A 121 -23.07 -10.77 -1.27
CA PRO A 121 -23.93 -9.82 -1.99
C PRO A 121 -23.42 -8.37 -1.99
N GLU A 122 -22.78 -7.93 -0.91
CA GLU A 122 -22.21 -6.58 -0.78
C GLU A 122 -21.09 -6.33 -1.80
N VAL A 123 -20.28 -7.34 -2.12
CA VAL A 123 -19.21 -7.22 -3.13
C VAL A 123 -19.80 -6.87 -4.49
N PHE A 124 -20.93 -7.52 -4.85
CA PHE A 124 -21.64 -7.21 -6.08
C PHE A 124 -22.34 -5.85 -6.04
N ALA A 125 -22.83 -5.42 -4.88
CA ALA A 125 -23.37 -4.08 -4.70
C ALA A 125 -22.30 -3.00 -4.94
N ILE A 126 -21.11 -3.16 -4.33
CA ILE A 126 -19.95 -2.27 -4.53
C ILE A 126 -19.54 -2.24 -6.00
N LEU A 127 -19.39 -3.39 -6.66
CA LEU A 127 -19.04 -3.43 -8.09
C LEU A 127 -20.05 -2.73 -8.98
N ARG A 128 -21.35 -2.81 -8.67
CA ARG A 128 -22.38 -2.02 -9.38
C ARG A 128 -22.18 -0.53 -9.19
N GLN A 129 -21.86 -0.07 -7.98
CA GLN A 129 -21.59 1.35 -7.73
C GLN A 129 -20.35 1.85 -8.47
N VAL A 130 -19.26 1.07 -8.46
CA VAL A 130 -18.04 1.39 -9.23
C VAL A 130 -18.34 1.49 -10.73
N ARG A 131 -19.16 0.57 -11.27
CA ARG A 131 -19.58 0.61 -12.67
C ARG A 131 -20.42 1.86 -12.96
N ALA A 132 -21.45 2.12 -12.15
CA ALA A 132 -22.34 3.26 -12.34
C ALA A 132 -21.57 4.59 -12.31
N LEU A 133 -20.64 4.75 -11.36
CA LEU A 133 -19.77 5.92 -11.28
C LEU A 133 -18.95 6.11 -12.57
N ARG A 134 -18.32 5.04 -13.07
CA ARG A 134 -17.49 5.10 -14.28
C ARG A 134 -18.32 5.36 -15.54
N GLU A 135 -19.51 4.79 -15.65
CA GLU A 135 -20.44 5.05 -16.76
C GLU A 135 -20.91 6.51 -16.76
N GLN A 136 -21.24 7.05 -15.59
CA GLN A 136 -21.59 8.46 -15.43
C GLN A 136 -20.44 9.36 -15.88
N ILE A 137 -19.22 9.13 -15.39
CA ILE A 137 -18.04 9.92 -15.79
C ILE A 137 -17.79 9.81 -17.29
N ALA A 138 -17.85 8.60 -17.85
CA ALA A 138 -17.65 8.40 -19.28
C ALA A 138 -18.68 9.15 -20.12
N SER A 139 -19.97 9.15 -19.72
CA SER A 139 -21.01 9.90 -20.41
C SER A 139 -20.76 11.41 -20.44
N VAL A 140 -20.22 11.98 -19.35
CA VAL A 140 -19.90 13.40 -19.24
C VAL A 140 -18.68 13.76 -20.10
N VAL A 141 -17.70 12.86 -20.19
CA VAL A 141 -16.53 13.10 -21.03
C VAL A 141 -16.89 13.01 -22.52
N LEU A 142 -17.72 12.04 -22.91
CA LEU A 142 -18.17 11.89 -24.30
C LEU A 142 -19.08 13.03 -24.76
N SER A 143 -19.91 13.59 -23.89
CA SER A 143 -20.75 14.74 -24.26
C SER A 143 -19.94 16.01 -24.50
N ARG A 144 -18.68 16.05 -24.08
CA ARG A 144 -17.73 17.16 -24.30
C ARG A 144 -16.82 16.96 -25.51
N SER A 145 -16.79 15.77 -26.13
CA SER A 145 -15.98 15.53 -27.32
C SER A 145 -16.76 15.91 -28.59
N ASP A 146 -16.18 16.79 -29.40
CA ASP A 146 -16.79 17.30 -30.64
C ASP A 146 -16.96 16.23 -31.76
N ASP A 147 -16.45 15.01 -31.58
CA ASP A 147 -16.48 13.95 -32.60
C ASP A 147 -16.68 12.55 -31.98
N PRO A 148 -17.87 12.22 -31.46
CA PRO A 148 -18.13 10.91 -30.86
C PRO A 148 -18.29 9.84 -31.95
N ASN A 149 -17.40 8.85 -31.98
CA ASN A 149 -17.61 7.66 -32.81
C ASN A 149 -18.72 6.79 -32.17
N PRO A 150 -19.93 6.69 -32.75
CA PRO A 150 -21.07 6.04 -32.09
C PRO A 150 -20.92 4.51 -31.91
N LEU A 151 -19.87 3.90 -32.45
CA LEU A 151 -19.63 2.45 -32.39
C LEU A 151 -18.53 2.02 -31.42
N ALA A 152 -17.73 2.95 -30.87
CA ALA A 152 -16.67 2.64 -29.92
C ALA A 152 -17.18 2.70 -28.48
N GLU A 153 -16.78 1.77 -27.63
CA GLU A 153 -17.11 1.82 -26.20
C GLU A 153 -16.57 3.12 -25.58
N PRO A 154 -17.26 3.76 -24.62
CA PRO A 154 -16.83 5.03 -24.03
C PRO A 154 -15.40 5.03 -23.49
N SER A 155 -14.95 3.87 -22.99
CA SER A 155 -13.60 3.69 -22.48
C SER A 155 -12.51 3.50 -23.55
N GLU A 156 -12.87 3.24 -24.81
CA GLU A 156 -11.95 3.12 -25.94
C GLU A 156 -11.75 4.46 -26.65
N GLN A 157 -12.75 5.35 -26.62
CA GLN A 157 -12.66 6.69 -27.22
C GLN A 157 -11.73 7.62 -26.43
N ILE A 158 -11.69 7.47 -25.10
CA ILE A 158 -10.80 8.23 -24.23
C ILE A 158 -9.45 7.51 -24.20
N GLY A 159 -8.53 7.88 -25.08
CA GLY A 159 -7.17 7.33 -25.08
C GLY A 159 -6.53 7.40 -23.68
N MET A 160 -5.81 6.36 -23.26
CA MET A 160 -5.27 6.23 -21.88
C MET A 160 -4.41 7.43 -21.41
N GLN A 161 -3.87 8.24 -22.32
CA GLN A 161 -3.09 9.45 -22.02
C GLN A 161 -3.96 10.67 -21.64
N HIS A 162 -5.24 10.67 -22.01
CA HIS A 162 -6.20 11.74 -21.73
C HIS A 162 -7.34 11.30 -20.79
N ALA A 163 -7.17 10.16 -20.10
CA ALA A 163 -8.15 9.72 -19.12
C ALA A 163 -8.30 10.79 -18.03
N PRO A 164 -9.53 11.23 -17.72
CA PRO A 164 -9.75 12.26 -16.72
C PRO A 164 -9.23 11.82 -15.35
N VAL A 165 -8.72 12.77 -14.58
CA VAL A 165 -8.20 12.54 -13.23
C VAL A 165 -9.08 13.23 -12.19
N PHE A 166 -9.14 12.65 -10.99
CA PHE A 166 -9.76 13.32 -9.85
C PHE A 166 -8.71 14.04 -8.99
N HIS A 167 -9.20 14.99 -8.20
CA HIS A 167 -8.44 15.70 -7.18
C HIS A 167 -8.92 15.27 -5.81
N TRP A 168 -8.00 15.26 -4.85
CA TRP A 168 -8.32 14.89 -3.47
C TRP A 168 -8.97 16.08 -2.76
N PRO A 169 -9.93 15.87 -1.86
CA PRO A 169 -10.49 16.94 -1.05
C PRO A 169 -9.42 17.60 -0.17
N ASP A 170 -9.39 18.93 -0.13
CA ASP A 170 -8.43 19.69 0.69
C ASP A 170 -8.67 19.50 2.21
N THR A 171 -9.86 19.05 2.60
CA THR A 171 -10.28 18.86 3.99
C THR A 171 -9.81 17.54 4.61
N MET A 172 -9.07 16.69 3.87
CA MET A 172 -8.69 15.36 4.37
C MET A 172 -7.82 15.43 5.64
N ASP A 173 -6.83 16.30 5.69
CA ASP A 173 -5.94 16.40 6.86
C ASP A 173 -6.67 16.93 8.10
N GLU A 174 -7.65 17.84 7.91
CA GLU A 174 -8.51 18.31 8.99
C GLU A 174 -9.38 17.17 9.55
N LEU A 175 -9.95 16.33 8.68
CA LEU A 175 -10.75 15.17 9.08
C LEU A 175 -9.91 14.11 9.81
N VAL A 176 -8.64 13.93 9.44
CA VAL A 176 -7.71 13.04 10.16
C VAL A 176 -7.57 13.48 11.61
N GLN A 177 -7.50 14.78 11.88
CA GLN A 177 -7.35 15.33 13.24
C GLN A 177 -8.68 15.53 13.98
N ALA A 178 -9.82 15.36 13.30
CA ALA A 178 -11.13 15.59 13.90
C ALA A 178 -11.36 14.70 15.15
N PRO A 179 -11.93 15.24 16.24
CA PRO A 179 -12.21 14.46 17.44
C PRO A 179 -13.30 13.41 17.17
N GLY A 180 -13.21 12.29 17.87
CA GLY A 180 -14.22 11.23 17.82
C GLY A 180 -14.22 10.38 16.53
N PRO A 181 -15.22 9.50 16.37
CA PRO A 181 -15.33 8.61 15.23
C PRO A 181 -15.59 9.35 13.91
N LEU A 182 -14.96 8.89 12.83
CA LEU A 182 -15.26 9.33 11.48
C LEU A 182 -16.67 8.87 11.08
N GLN A 183 -17.54 9.82 10.77
CA GLN A 183 -18.88 9.52 10.28
C GLN A 183 -18.82 8.77 8.93
N PRO A 184 -19.75 7.82 8.67
CA PRO A 184 -19.84 7.15 7.37
C PRO A 184 -20.00 8.17 6.24
N SER A 185 -19.19 8.04 5.19
CA SER A 185 -19.27 8.91 4.00
C SER A 185 -18.64 8.23 2.78
N GLY A 186 -18.90 8.78 1.59
CA GLY A 186 -18.38 8.25 0.34
C GLY A 186 -18.74 6.78 0.15
N ALA A 187 -17.74 5.95 -0.14
CA ALA A 187 -17.95 4.53 -0.41
C ALA A 187 -18.37 3.70 0.83
N ASP A 188 -18.35 4.26 2.04
CA ASP A 188 -18.97 3.61 3.21
C ASP A 188 -20.48 3.43 3.02
N LEU A 189 -21.10 4.32 2.25
CA LEU A 189 -22.55 4.36 2.06
C LEU A 189 -23.03 3.39 0.95
N TRP A 190 -22.11 2.82 0.17
CA TRP A 190 -22.45 1.94 -0.96
C TRP A 190 -23.00 0.57 -0.55
N THR A 191 -22.75 0.14 0.68
CA THR A 191 -23.23 -1.13 1.24
C THR A 191 -24.46 -0.96 2.12
N VAL A 192 -24.93 0.28 2.35
CA VAL A 192 -26.15 0.53 3.14
C VAL A 192 -27.37 0.19 2.28
N PRO A 193 -28.30 -0.66 2.77
CA PRO A 193 -29.51 -1.02 2.03
C PRO A 193 -30.53 0.14 2.06
N SER A 194 -30.34 1.14 1.19
CA SER A 194 -31.35 2.12 0.80
C SER A 194 -31.01 2.68 -0.60
N GLU A 195 -32.05 3.17 -1.30
CA GLU A 195 -32.13 3.77 -2.66
C GLU A 195 -30.81 4.02 -3.43
N PRO A 196 -30.77 3.83 -4.78
CA PRO A 196 -29.58 4.10 -5.58
C PRO A 196 -29.04 5.51 -5.31
N GLN A 197 -27.89 5.57 -4.65
CA GLN A 197 -27.24 6.82 -4.32
C GLN A 197 -26.78 7.46 -5.63
N PHE A 198 -27.50 8.49 -6.05
CA PHE A 198 -27.04 9.40 -7.08
C PHE A 198 -25.81 10.11 -6.52
N PHE A 199 -24.67 9.95 -7.19
CA PHE A 199 -23.45 10.68 -6.83
C PHE A 199 -23.74 12.17 -6.85
N ASP A 200 -23.42 12.87 -5.75
CA ASP A 200 -23.43 14.32 -5.76
C ASP A 200 -22.33 14.76 -6.74
N ASN A 201 -22.76 15.42 -7.81
CA ASN A 201 -21.90 15.91 -8.88
C ASN A 201 -20.90 16.97 -8.40
N SER A 202 -21.06 17.50 -7.18
CA SER A 202 -20.18 18.50 -6.57
C SER A 202 -18.77 17.96 -6.22
N GLU A 203 -18.60 16.66 -5.99
CA GLU A 203 -17.30 16.04 -5.67
C GLU A 203 -16.48 15.64 -6.92
N LEU A 204 -17.04 15.79 -8.12
CA LEU A 204 -16.37 15.54 -9.39
C LEU A 204 -16.12 16.88 -10.09
N PRO A 205 -14.86 17.37 -10.17
CA PRO A 205 -14.53 18.65 -10.82
C PRO A 205 -15.01 18.77 -12.28
N ILE A 206 -15.31 17.64 -12.92
CA ILE A 206 -15.75 17.54 -14.32
C ILE A 206 -17.28 17.72 -14.45
N VAL A 207 -18.04 17.57 -13.35
CA VAL A 207 -19.52 17.53 -13.37
C VAL A 207 -20.14 18.82 -12.76
N ALA A 208 -19.32 19.69 -12.15
CA ALA A 208 -19.76 20.97 -11.59
C ALA A 208 -20.33 21.98 -12.62
N GLU A 209 -20.17 21.73 -13.92
CA GLU A 209 -20.65 22.61 -15.00
C GLU A 209 -21.92 22.10 -15.71
N LEU A 210 -22.58 21.05 -15.21
CA LEU A 210 -23.83 20.56 -15.82
C LEU A 210 -25.06 21.28 -15.27
N HIS A 211 -25.72 22.05 -16.14
CA HIS A 211 -27.04 22.63 -15.93
C HIS A 211 -28.08 21.54 -15.54
N PRO A 212 -29.14 21.87 -14.77
CA PRO A 212 -30.04 20.90 -14.13
C PRO A 212 -30.97 20.08 -15.07
N ALA A 213 -30.78 20.14 -16.39
CA ALA A 213 -31.78 19.68 -17.36
C ALA A 213 -31.60 18.25 -17.91
N HIS A 214 -30.52 17.53 -17.61
CA HIS A 214 -30.33 16.16 -18.08
C HIS A 214 -30.58 15.12 -16.99
N ARG A 215 -31.83 15.09 -16.49
CA ARG A 215 -32.35 13.97 -15.71
C ARG A 215 -32.74 12.86 -16.70
N LEU A 216 -31.78 12.04 -17.11
CA LEU A 216 -32.03 10.90 -17.99
C LEU A 216 -32.92 9.89 -17.27
N GLN A 217 -34.17 9.79 -17.73
CA GLN A 217 -35.06 8.69 -17.41
C GLN A 217 -34.41 7.38 -17.91
N SER A 218 -34.36 6.40 -17.02
CA SER A 218 -33.89 5.05 -17.30
C SER A 218 -34.78 4.39 -18.35
N HIS A 219 -34.38 4.44 -19.62
CA HIS A 219 -35.01 3.63 -20.66
C HIS A 219 -34.45 2.21 -20.62
N SER A 220 -35.27 1.32 -20.06
CA SER A 220 -35.68 0.06 -20.69
C SER A 220 -34.63 -1.03 -20.95
N LYS A 221 -34.74 -2.11 -20.16
CA LYS A 221 -34.86 -3.51 -20.61
C LYS A 221 -34.04 -3.87 -21.87
N ALA A 222 -32.73 -4.01 -21.73
CA ALA A 222 -31.90 -4.75 -22.68
C ALA A 222 -31.27 -5.93 -21.95
N HIS A 223 -31.68 -7.14 -22.34
CA HIS A 223 -31.06 -8.45 -22.12
C HIS A 223 -30.16 -8.60 -20.89
N ALA A 224 -30.58 -9.44 -19.94
CA ALA A 224 -29.74 -10.03 -18.89
C ALA A 224 -28.65 -10.95 -19.51
N LYS A 225 -27.78 -10.37 -20.34
CA LYS A 225 -26.51 -10.96 -20.74
C LYS A 225 -25.68 -10.98 -19.47
N LYS A 226 -25.26 -12.17 -19.03
CA LYS A 226 -24.40 -12.42 -17.86
C LYS A 226 -23.38 -11.29 -17.72
N LEU A 227 -23.67 -10.32 -16.85
CA LEU A 227 -22.93 -9.07 -16.79
C LEU A 227 -21.50 -9.44 -16.40
N ASN A 228 -20.53 -9.17 -17.28
CA ASN A 228 -19.13 -9.40 -16.93
C ASN A 228 -18.79 -8.46 -15.78
N LEU A 229 -18.74 -8.99 -14.56
CA LEU A 229 -18.52 -8.20 -13.35
C LEU A 229 -17.10 -7.63 -13.26
N ASN A 230 -16.18 -8.13 -14.09
CA ASN A 230 -14.81 -7.65 -14.11
C ASN A 230 -14.74 -6.27 -14.75
N LEU A 231 -13.98 -5.38 -14.12
CA LEU A 231 -13.64 -4.04 -14.63
C LEU A 231 -12.12 -3.93 -14.78
N ALA A 232 -11.62 -2.94 -15.50
CA ALA A 232 -10.19 -2.64 -15.49
C ALA A 232 -9.80 -1.90 -14.20
N CYS A 233 -8.67 -2.23 -13.61
CA CYS A 233 -8.08 -1.41 -12.56
C CYS A 233 -7.65 -0.06 -13.15
N THR A 234 -8.01 1.04 -12.50
CA THR A 234 -7.44 2.35 -12.81
C THR A 234 -6.04 2.48 -12.20
N HIS A 235 -5.28 3.43 -12.71
CA HIS A 235 -3.93 3.75 -12.22
C HIS A 235 -3.94 5.17 -11.69
N GLU A 236 -3.14 5.43 -10.66
CA GLU A 236 -2.94 6.77 -10.11
C GLU A 236 -4.28 7.44 -9.73
N ASN A 237 -4.51 8.71 -10.10
CA ASN A 237 -5.79 9.38 -9.90
C ASN A 237 -6.71 9.31 -11.14
N ARG A 238 -6.46 8.40 -12.09
CA ARG A 238 -7.32 8.27 -13.28
C ARG A 238 -8.68 7.70 -12.91
N LEU A 239 -9.73 8.30 -13.43
CA LEU A 239 -11.12 7.91 -13.20
C LEU A 239 -11.55 6.72 -14.05
N LEU A 240 -10.96 6.57 -15.24
CA LEU A 240 -11.35 5.57 -16.23
C LEU A 240 -10.17 4.68 -16.63
N ALA A 241 -10.49 3.45 -17.01
CA ALA A 241 -9.55 2.49 -17.56
C ALA A 241 -10.27 1.60 -18.58
N SER A 242 -9.65 1.40 -19.74
CA SER A 242 -10.18 0.54 -20.80
C SER A 242 -10.04 -0.93 -20.41
N PHE A 243 -11.13 -1.68 -20.49
CA PHE A 243 -11.14 -3.11 -20.24
C PHE A 243 -10.81 -3.89 -21.52
N SER A 244 -9.92 -4.87 -21.40
CA SER A 244 -9.71 -5.89 -22.42
C SER A 244 -9.58 -7.25 -21.75
N ALA A 245 -10.10 -8.29 -22.38
CA ALA A 245 -9.95 -9.67 -21.92
C ALA A 245 -8.49 -10.13 -21.87
N SER A 246 -7.59 -9.47 -22.60
CA SER A 246 -6.14 -9.73 -22.59
C SER A 246 -5.38 -9.01 -21.47
N LEU A 247 -6.07 -8.23 -20.62
CA LEU A 247 -5.43 -7.57 -19.49
C LEU A 247 -4.78 -8.62 -18.56
N PRO A 248 -3.57 -8.36 -18.06
CA PRO A 248 -2.96 -9.27 -17.10
C PRO A 248 -3.78 -9.30 -15.80
N PRO A 249 -3.84 -10.42 -15.06
CA PRO A 249 -4.74 -10.60 -13.91
C PRO A 249 -4.65 -9.48 -12.87
N GLN A 250 -3.47 -8.92 -12.62
CA GLN A 250 -3.27 -7.82 -11.68
C GLN A 250 -3.96 -6.50 -12.09
N ARG A 251 -4.30 -6.32 -13.38
CA ARG A 251 -5.00 -5.15 -13.94
C ARG A 251 -6.50 -5.35 -14.13
N ILE A 252 -7.04 -6.51 -13.75
CA ILE A 252 -8.47 -6.78 -13.76
C ILE A 252 -9.01 -6.64 -12.34
N LEU A 253 -9.97 -5.75 -12.11
CA LEU A 253 -10.72 -5.63 -10.87
C LEU A 253 -11.78 -6.75 -10.83
N THR A 254 -11.56 -7.74 -9.98
CA THR A 254 -12.42 -8.90 -9.78
C THR A 254 -13.23 -8.77 -8.48
N PRO A 255 -14.33 -9.53 -8.30
CA PRO A 255 -15.03 -9.62 -7.02
C PRO A 255 -14.11 -9.94 -5.84
N ALA A 256 -13.15 -10.84 -6.03
CA ALA A 256 -12.20 -11.23 -4.99
C ALA A 256 -11.28 -10.07 -4.54
N LYS A 257 -10.87 -9.18 -5.47
CA LYS A 257 -10.10 -7.97 -5.11
C LYS A 257 -10.95 -6.94 -4.36
N VAL A 258 -12.23 -6.82 -4.73
CA VAL A 258 -13.18 -5.95 -4.02
C VAL A 258 -13.47 -6.49 -2.62
N ALA A 259 -13.65 -7.80 -2.48
CA ALA A 259 -13.78 -8.49 -1.20
C ALA A 259 -12.56 -8.29 -0.30
N CYS A 260 -11.35 -8.48 -0.83
CA CYS A 260 -10.10 -8.22 -0.11
C CYS A 260 -10.01 -6.75 0.33
N TRP A 261 -10.28 -5.80 -0.57
CA TRP A 261 -10.34 -4.38 -0.21
C TRP A 261 -11.33 -4.13 0.94
N HIS A 262 -12.54 -4.63 0.81
CA HIS A 262 -13.60 -4.40 1.78
C HIS A 262 -13.24 -4.96 3.17
N SER A 263 -12.64 -6.16 3.21
CA SER A 263 -12.20 -6.82 4.44
C SER A 263 -11.13 -6.00 5.18
N HIS A 264 -10.12 -5.48 4.47
CA HIS A 264 -9.14 -4.57 5.07
C HIS A 264 -9.76 -3.23 5.49
N MET A 265 -10.70 -2.69 4.70
CA MET A 265 -11.40 -1.45 5.03
C MET A 265 -12.21 -1.56 6.33
N GLN A 266 -12.73 -2.74 6.67
CA GLN A 266 -13.42 -3.00 7.94
C GLN A 266 -12.50 -2.86 9.15
N VAL A 267 -11.35 -3.55 9.16
CA VAL A 267 -10.38 -3.44 10.27
C VAL A 267 -9.73 -2.05 10.34
N ILE A 268 -9.44 -1.42 9.20
CA ILE A 268 -8.92 -0.05 9.16
C ILE A 268 -9.94 0.92 9.77
N ARG A 269 -11.23 0.74 9.49
CA ARG A 269 -12.30 1.55 10.08
C ARG A 269 -12.41 1.34 11.58
N GLU A 270 -12.29 0.10 12.06
CA GLU A 270 -12.27 -0.19 13.49
C GLU A 270 -11.14 0.57 14.20
N ILE A 271 -9.93 0.52 13.66
CA ILE A 271 -8.76 1.23 14.22
C ILE A 271 -8.96 2.75 14.16
N ALA A 272 -9.41 3.27 13.01
CA ALA A 272 -9.61 4.71 12.80
C ALA A 272 -10.63 5.35 13.77
N ASN A 273 -11.61 4.54 14.21
CA ASN A 273 -12.69 4.96 15.10
C ASN A 273 -12.51 4.51 16.55
N SER A 274 -11.42 3.80 16.87
CA SER A 274 -11.05 3.41 18.23
C SER A 274 -10.78 4.63 19.11
N GLU A 275 -10.90 4.47 20.42
CA GLU A 275 -10.38 5.44 21.41
C GLU A 275 -8.94 5.11 21.83
N ASP A 276 -8.44 3.92 21.50
CA ASP A 276 -7.05 3.53 21.75
C ASP A 276 -6.13 4.17 20.70
N GLU A 277 -5.30 5.11 21.13
CA GLU A 277 -4.31 5.80 20.31
C GLU A 277 -3.09 4.93 19.99
N ARG A 278 -2.92 3.79 20.67
CA ARG A 278 -1.79 2.89 20.42
C ARG A 278 -1.93 2.20 19.06
N PRO A 279 -0.80 1.83 18.43
CA PRO A 279 -0.82 1.15 17.14
C PRO A 279 -1.54 -0.20 17.17
N ALA A 280 -2.02 -0.61 16.00
CA ALA A 280 -2.57 -1.95 15.78
C ALA A 280 -1.83 -2.67 14.65
N ILE A 281 -1.55 -3.96 14.83
CA ILE A 281 -0.97 -4.83 13.81
C ILE A 281 -2.10 -5.53 13.07
N ILE A 282 -2.03 -5.58 11.74
CA ILE A 282 -2.96 -6.27 10.87
C ILE A 282 -2.18 -7.35 10.11
N LEU A 283 -2.71 -8.57 10.14
CA LEU A 283 -2.17 -9.74 9.47
C LEU A 283 -3.23 -10.36 8.55
N GLU A 284 -2.80 -10.91 7.42
CA GLU A 284 -3.58 -11.91 6.68
C GLU A 284 -3.39 -13.30 7.32
N ASP A 285 -4.25 -14.25 6.96
CA ASP A 285 -4.31 -15.59 7.58
C ASP A 285 -3.32 -16.62 7.00
N ASP A 286 -2.41 -16.18 6.15
CA ASP A 286 -1.42 -17.03 5.49
C ASP A 286 0.01 -16.54 5.73
N VAL A 287 0.32 -16.05 6.93
CA VAL A 287 1.67 -15.55 7.26
C VAL A 287 2.54 -16.53 8.05
N ASP A 288 3.85 -16.31 8.00
CA ASP A 288 4.85 -16.80 8.95
C ASP A 288 5.62 -15.61 9.54
N MET A 289 6.23 -15.77 10.71
CA MET A 289 6.97 -14.70 11.40
C MET A 289 8.34 -15.18 11.89
N GLU A 290 9.29 -14.26 12.01
CA GLU A 290 10.55 -14.54 12.72
C GLU A 290 10.28 -14.94 14.17
N TRP A 291 11.04 -15.90 14.70
CA TRP A 291 10.92 -16.33 16.09
C TRP A 291 11.21 -15.20 17.10
N ASP A 292 12.14 -14.30 16.78
CA ASP A 292 12.56 -13.16 17.59
C ASP A 292 11.88 -11.84 17.19
N ILE A 293 10.72 -11.91 16.50
CA ILE A 293 10.00 -10.74 15.96
C ILE A 293 9.76 -9.64 17.00
N GLN A 294 9.37 -9.97 18.24
CA GLN A 294 9.13 -8.95 19.28
C GLN A 294 10.40 -8.10 19.52
N SER A 295 11.54 -8.75 19.74
CA SER A 295 12.81 -8.07 20.02
C SER A 295 13.27 -7.22 18.82
N ARG A 296 13.03 -7.69 17.59
CA ARG A 296 13.31 -6.91 16.38
C ARG A 296 12.46 -5.66 16.32
N LEU A 297 11.15 -5.77 16.53
CA LEU A 297 10.24 -4.64 16.45
C LEU A 297 10.53 -3.62 17.55
N GLU A 298 10.74 -4.05 18.80
CA GLU A 298 11.09 -3.16 19.92
C GLU A 298 12.39 -2.39 19.68
N ALA A 299 13.39 -2.99 19.02
CA ALA A 299 14.64 -2.32 18.67
C ALA A 299 14.49 -1.30 17.52
N LEU A 300 13.57 -1.55 16.58
CA LEU A 300 13.35 -0.70 15.41
C LEU A 300 12.39 0.45 15.69
N TRP A 301 11.37 0.24 16.51
CA TRP A 301 10.26 1.17 16.71
C TRP A 301 10.67 2.59 17.12
N PRO A 302 11.67 2.78 18.03
CA PRO A 302 12.10 4.11 18.45
C PRO A 302 12.66 5.00 17.32
N ALA A 303 13.01 4.42 16.16
CA ALA A 303 13.51 5.18 15.01
C ALA A 303 12.40 5.84 14.19
N LEU A 304 11.13 5.46 14.37
CA LEU A 304 10.00 6.03 13.64
C LEU A 304 9.80 7.52 13.99
N PRO A 305 9.51 8.39 13.02
CA PRO A 305 9.10 9.77 13.31
C PRO A 305 7.72 9.80 13.94
N VAL A 306 7.42 10.77 14.81
CA VAL A 306 6.16 10.85 15.58
C VAL A 306 4.89 10.74 14.73
N ASP A 307 4.92 11.22 13.49
CA ASP A 307 3.80 11.31 12.56
C ASP A 307 3.84 10.25 11.45
N TRP A 308 4.31 9.04 11.77
CA TRP A 308 4.21 7.86 10.91
C TRP A 308 2.77 7.35 10.79
N ASP A 309 2.40 6.79 9.63
CA ASP A 309 1.04 6.30 9.37
C ASP A 309 0.96 4.78 9.31
N ILE A 310 1.85 4.17 8.53
CA ILE A 310 1.87 2.73 8.26
C ILE A 310 3.29 2.19 8.31
N VAL A 311 3.46 1.01 8.91
CA VAL A 311 4.72 0.25 8.86
C VAL A 311 4.46 -1.13 8.27
N TYR A 312 5.12 -1.46 7.16
CA TYR A 312 5.05 -2.78 6.55
C TYR A 312 6.03 -3.74 7.24
N LEU A 313 5.50 -4.79 7.88
CA LEU A 313 6.32 -5.83 8.54
C LEU A 313 6.82 -6.87 7.55
N GLY A 314 6.12 -6.99 6.42
CA GLY A 314 6.68 -7.46 5.16
C GLY A 314 5.94 -6.86 3.98
N HIS A 315 6.58 -6.90 2.82
CA HIS A 315 6.05 -6.31 1.60
C HIS A 315 6.50 -7.14 0.39
N CYS A 316 6.03 -6.74 -0.80
CA CYS A 316 6.43 -7.35 -2.05
C CYS A 316 6.64 -6.27 -3.13
N TRP A 317 7.28 -6.66 -4.23
CA TRP A 317 7.31 -5.88 -5.48
C TRP A 317 7.87 -4.45 -5.34
N SER A 318 8.76 -4.25 -4.37
CA SER A 318 9.56 -3.06 -4.13
C SER A 318 10.84 -3.48 -3.40
N ASP A 319 11.89 -2.66 -3.54
CA ASP A 319 13.12 -2.80 -2.77
C ASP A 319 13.32 -1.51 -1.97
N GLU A 320 12.81 -1.51 -0.74
CA GLU A 320 12.85 -0.32 0.11
C GLU A 320 14.23 -0.10 0.74
N SER A 321 15.16 -1.06 0.61
CA SER A 321 16.56 -0.89 1.05
C SER A 321 17.33 0.18 0.27
N LEU A 322 16.80 0.58 -0.90
CA LEU A 322 17.34 1.67 -1.71
C LEU A 322 17.22 3.03 -1.01
N ASN A 323 16.28 3.17 -0.07
CA ASN A 323 16.17 4.35 0.78
C ASN A 323 17.10 4.23 1.99
N ALA A 324 17.62 5.34 2.51
CA ALA A 324 18.48 5.30 3.69
C ALA A 324 17.71 4.75 4.91
N ALA A 325 18.33 3.81 5.63
CA ALA A 325 17.78 3.29 6.88
C ALA A 325 17.65 4.41 7.93
N LEU A 326 16.56 4.39 8.69
CA LEU A 326 16.39 5.25 9.84
C LEU A 326 17.40 4.87 10.93
N ARG A 327 17.90 5.89 11.63
CA ARG A 327 18.85 5.69 12.73
C ARG A 327 18.11 5.18 13.96
N THR A 328 18.43 3.98 14.41
CA THR A 328 18.01 3.48 15.72
C THR A 328 18.94 4.02 16.81
N THR A 329 18.40 4.33 17.98
CA THR A 329 19.16 4.82 19.14
C THR A 329 19.86 3.69 19.91
N SER A 330 19.55 2.43 19.59
CA SER A 330 20.22 1.27 20.17
C SER A 330 21.68 1.26 19.72
N PRO A 331 22.67 1.33 20.64
CA PRO A 331 24.05 1.12 20.27
C PRO A 331 24.18 -0.27 19.61
N PRO A 332 25.08 -0.45 18.63
CA PRO A 332 25.42 -1.80 18.21
C PRO A 332 25.79 -2.59 19.47
N PRO A 333 25.24 -3.81 19.68
CA PRO A 333 25.66 -4.63 20.81
C PRO A 333 27.19 -4.74 20.77
N SER A 334 27.78 -4.69 21.96
CA SER A 334 29.22 -4.76 22.18
C SER A 334 29.84 -5.83 21.28
N PRO A 335 30.98 -5.57 20.62
CA PRO A 335 31.67 -6.57 19.80
C PRO A 335 31.88 -7.91 20.54
N ASP A 336 31.99 -7.87 21.87
CA ASP A 336 32.18 -9.03 22.74
C ASP A 336 30.93 -9.93 22.90
N LEU A 337 29.72 -9.46 22.57
CA LEU A 337 28.52 -10.30 22.51
C LEU A 337 28.29 -10.85 21.09
N ALA A 338 28.80 -10.14 20.07
CA ALA A 338 28.73 -10.56 18.67
C ALA A 338 29.67 -11.74 18.35
N SER A 339 30.72 -11.96 19.14
CA SER A 339 31.67 -13.06 18.93
C SER A 339 31.20 -14.43 19.45
N ASN A 340 30.17 -14.47 20.31
CA ASN A 340 29.62 -15.71 20.87
C ASN A 340 28.24 -16.09 20.31
N LEU A 341 27.68 -15.24 19.44
CA LEU A 341 26.50 -15.57 18.65
C LEU A 341 26.96 -16.26 17.37
N HIS A 342 26.41 -17.44 17.10
CA HIS A 342 26.60 -18.13 15.82
C HIS A 342 26.43 -17.12 14.65
N PRO A 343 27.23 -17.21 13.56
CA PRO A 343 27.19 -16.27 12.42
C PRO A 343 25.80 -16.10 11.75
N THR A 344 24.83 -16.92 12.12
CA THR A 344 23.44 -16.93 11.65
C THR A 344 22.54 -15.84 12.26
N HIS A 345 22.92 -15.19 13.38
CA HIS A 345 22.09 -14.15 14.04
C HIS A 345 22.37 -12.71 13.57
N SER A 346 23.16 -12.54 12.51
CA SER A 346 23.59 -11.22 12.00
C SER A 346 22.66 -10.59 10.96
N SER A 347 21.53 -11.21 10.63
CA SER A 347 20.53 -10.63 9.72
C SER A 347 19.66 -9.60 10.44
N ARG A 348 20.25 -8.48 10.83
CA ARG A 348 19.50 -7.38 11.45
C ARG A 348 18.53 -6.81 10.43
N SER A 349 17.26 -6.77 10.81
CA SER A 349 16.28 -5.94 10.13
C SER A 349 16.59 -4.47 10.42
N SER A 350 16.24 -3.60 9.49
CA SER A 350 16.38 -2.15 9.52
C SER A 350 15.09 -1.53 8.99
N LEU A 351 14.85 -0.27 9.36
CA LEU A 351 13.62 0.42 9.00
C LEU A 351 13.91 1.47 7.93
N HIS A 352 13.16 1.45 6.84
CA HIS A 352 13.39 2.33 5.69
C HIS A 352 12.11 3.10 5.35
N PRO A 353 12.17 4.36 4.91
CA PRO A 353 11.04 5.01 4.25
C PRO A 353 10.57 4.17 3.07
N SER A 354 9.25 3.99 2.93
CA SER A 354 8.68 3.23 1.81
C SER A 354 8.34 4.12 0.62
N VAL A 355 8.46 3.59 -0.60
CA VAL A 355 8.12 4.30 -1.85
C VAL A 355 6.83 3.76 -2.46
N ALA A 356 6.70 2.44 -2.58
CA ALA A 356 5.49 1.84 -3.17
C ALA A 356 5.33 0.36 -2.78
N PRO A 357 5.33 0.03 -1.48
CA PRO A 357 5.22 -1.33 -1.01
C PRO A 357 3.87 -1.91 -1.38
N LYS A 358 3.87 -3.17 -1.82
CA LYS A 358 2.66 -3.96 -2.10
C LYS A 358 2.57 -5.15 -1.16
N CYS A 359 1.52 -5.94 -1.36
CA CYS A 359 1.03 -6.94 -0.41
C CYS A 359 0.49 -6.29 0.87
N THR A 360 -0.52 -6.93 1.46
CA THR A 360 -1.20 -6.49 2.68
C THR A 360 -1.12 -7.54 3.78
N HIS A 361 -0.23 -8.53 3.62
CA HIS A 361 -0.12 -9.69 4.49
C HIS A 361 0.29 -9.33 5.92
N ALA A 362 1.08 -8.27 6.11
CA ALA A 362 1.43 -7.80 7.45
C ALA A 362 1.83 -6.31 7.47
N TYR A 363 1.05 -5.49 8.17
CA TYR A 363 1.34 -4.08 8.38
C TYR A 363 0.81 -3.57 9.72
N VAL A 364 1.35 -2.45 10.19
CA VAL A 364 0.97 -1.79 11.43
C VAL A 364 0.45 -0.41 11.10
N LEU A 365 -0.65 0.00 11.73
CA LEU A 365 -1.21 1.34 11.59
C LEU A 365 -1.12 2.10 12.91
N SER A 366 -0.71 3.36 12.85
CA SER A 366 -1.05 4.33 13.89
C SER A 366 -2.54 4.68 13.76
N ARG A 367 -3.17 5.17 14.82
CA ARG A 367 -4.59 5.56 14.75
C ARG A 367 -4.82 6.68 13.73
N SER A 368 -3.97 7.71 13.70
CA SER A 368 -4.01 8.78 12.70
C SER A 368 -3.77 8.25 11.28
N GLY A 369 -2.84 7.29 11.12
CA GLY A 369 -2.61 6.59 9.87
C GLY A 369 -3.84 5.82 9.39
N ALA A 370 -4.52 5.09 10.27
CA ALA A 370 -5.77 4.39 9.95
C ALA A 370 -6.86 5.35 9.49
N ARG A 371 -7.01 6.52 10.15
CA ARG A 371 -7.94 7.58 9.74
C ARG A 371 -7.61 8.11 8.35
N ARG A 372 -6.34 8.44 8.09
CA ARG A 372 -5.89 8.94 6.79
C ARG A 372 -6.12 7.91 5.69
N VAL A 373 -5.72 6.66 5.92
CA VAL A 373 -5.93 5.56 4.97
C VAL A 373 -7.43 5.36 4.71
N LEU A 374 -8.28 5.31 5.74
CA LEU A 374 -9.72 5.14 5.56
C LEU A 374 -10.33 6.24 4.69
N LEU A 375 -10.03 7.52 4.99
CA LEU A 375 -10.54 8.67 4.25
C LEU A 375 -10.21 8.59 2.76
N HIS A 376 -8.98 8.17 2.43
CA HIS A 376 -8.57 7.97 1.04
C HIS A 376 -9.26 6.75 0.41
N LEU A 377 -9.29 5.60 1.10
CA LEU A 377 -9.87 4.36 0.57
C LEU A 377 -11.39 4.46 0.37
N ARG A 378 -12.08 5.35 1.08
CA ARG A 378 -13.53 5.60 0.92
C ARG A 378 -13.87 6.77 -0.01
N HIS A 379 -12.89 7.51 -0.52
CA HIS A 379 -13.15 8.61 -1.46
C HIS A 379 -13.69 8.04 -2.78
N PRO A 380 -14.92 8.37 -3.22
CA PRO A 380 -15.63 7.62 -4.27
C PRO A 380 -14.87 7.45 -5.60
N PRO A 381 -14.16 8.48 -6.14
CA PRO A 381 -13.31 8.34 -7.32
C PRO A 381 -12.17 7.30 -7.19
N PHE A 382 -11.69 7.06 -5.97
CA PHE A 382 -10.57 6.16 -5.69
C PHE A 382 -11.00 4.79 -5.15
N ALA A 383 -12.10 4.75 -4.41
CA ALA A 383 -12.61 3.58 -3.71
C ALA A 383 -12.83 2.42 -4.68
N TYR A 384 -12.29 1.25 -4.34
CA TYR A 384 -12.42 0.02 -5.12
C TYR A 384 -11.97 0.15 -6.59
N SER A 385 -11.12 1.12 -6.89
CA SER A 385 -10.72 1.39 -8.28
C SER A 385 -9.66 0.41 -8.81
N ARG A 386 -9.01 -0.32 -7.90
CA ARG A 386 -7.93 -1.30 -8.11
C ARG A 386 -7.85 -2.27 -6.91
N ALA A 387 -6.86 -3.17 -6.89
CA ALA A 387 -6.59 -3.99 -5.69
C ALA A 387 -6.07 -3.11 -4.54
N ILE A 388 -6.36 -3.48 -3.28
CA ILE A 388 -6.03 -2.62 -2.13
C ILE A 388 -4.53 -2.41 -1.94
N ASP A 389 -3.71 -3.42 -2.20
CA ASP A 389 -2.25 -3.29 -2.17
C ASP A 389 -1.75 -2.22 -3.17
N GLN A 390 -2.33 -2.18 -4.37
CA GLN A 390 -2.01 -1.17 -5.38
C GLN A 390 -2.53 0.22 -5.00
N ALA A 391 -3.64 0.30 -4.28
CA ALA A 391 -4.15 1.56 -3.76
C ALA A 391 -3.25 2.11 -2.66
N LEU A 392 -2.90 1.30 -1.66
CA LEU A 392 -1.96 1.70 -0.60
C LEU A 392 -0.60 2.11 -1.19
N ALA A 393 -0.04 1.32 -2.12
CA ALA A 393 1.19 1.67 -2.82
C ALA A 393 1.12 3.03 -3.53
N TRP A 394 -0.04 3.37 -4.11
CA TRP A 394 -0.24 4.69 -4.72
C TRP A 394 -0.34 5.81 -3.67
N LEU A 395 -1.03 5.58 -2.56
CA LEU A 395 -1.11 6.57 -1.48
C LEU A 395 0.27 6.85 -0.88
N VAL A 396 1.11 5.83 -0.71
CA VAL A 396 2.51 6.00 -0.29
C VAL A 396 3.30 6.79 -1.33
N ARG A 397 3.32 6.32 -2.59
CA ARG A 397 4.09 6.95 -3.68
C ARG A 397 3.72 8.41 -3.90
N SER A 398 2.44 8.73 -3.74
CA SER A 398 1.92 10.07 -3.98
C SER A 398 2.00 10.99 -2.76
N GLY A 399 2.67 10.55 -1.68
CA GLY A 399 2.94 11.34 -0.48
C GLY A 399 1.74 11.51 0.46
N ARG A 400 0.67 10.74 0.25
CA ARG A 400 -0.58 10.83 1.03
C ARG A 400 -0.56 9.98 2.29
N VAL A 401 0.33 8.99 2.36
CA VAL A 401 0.48 8.13 3.53
C VAL A 401 1.96 8.02 3.83
N ARG A 402 2.35 8.34 5.05
CA ARG A 402 3.75 8.25 5.50
C ARG A 402 4.07 6.83 5.92
N ALA A 403 4.76 6.11 5.04
CA ALA A 403 5.03 4.70 5.19
C ALA A 403 6.49 4.37 5.47
N PHE A 404 6.70 3.33 6.26
CA PHE A 404 8.00 2.71 6.50
C PHE A 404 7.92 1.20 6.28
N SER A 405 9.04 0.58 5.90
CA SER A 405 9.14 -0.86 5.67
C SER A 405 10.29 -1.44 6.49
N VAL A 406 10.02 -2.57 7.13
CA VAL A 406 11.06 -3.39 7.76
C VAL A 406 11.78 -4.18 6.67
N VAL A 407 13.10 -4.01 6.58
CA VAL A 407 13.98 -4.69 5.63
C VAL A 407 15.18 -5.26 6.39
N ARG A 408 15.43 -6.57 6.44
CA ARG A 408 14.65 -7.67 5.86
C ARG A 408 13.30 -7.84 6.56
N SER A 409 12.26 -8.20 5.79
CA SER A 409 10.90 -8.45 6.30
C SER A 409 10.92 -9.47 7.44
N VAL A 410 10.11 -9.23 8.47
CA VAL A 410 9.99 -10.09 9.66
C VAL A 410 8.70 -10.91 9.67
N VAL A 411 7.83 -10.64 8.69
CA VAL A 411 6.62 -11.41 8.41
C VAL A 411 6.53 -11.65 6.91
N VAL A 412 6.31 -12.90 6.48
CA VAL A 412 6.20 -13.26 5.05
C VAL A 412 4.92 -14.01 4.76
N GLN A 413 4.41 -13.87 3.54
CA GLN A 413 3.27 -14.65 3.06
C GLN A 413 3.68 -16.07 2.69
N ARG A 414 3.03 -17.06 3.31
CA ARG A 414 3.16 -18.50 3.03
C ARG A 414 2.32 -18.88 1.82
N LYS A 415 3.00 -19.16 0.71
CA LYS A 415 2.32 -19.51 -0.55
C LYS A 415 2.14 -21.02 -0.72
N LYS A 416 1.52 -21.66 0.27
CA LYS A 416 1.34 -23.13 0.31
C LYS A 416 0.02 -23.58 -0.29
N VAL A 417 -1.05 -22.86 0.01
CA VAL A 417 -2.41 -23.12 -0.45
C VAL A 417 -2.81 -22.16 -1.58
N ALA A 418 -3.94 -22.43 -2.23
CA ALA A 418 -4.48 -21.53 -3.24
C ALA A 418 -4.86 -20.17 -2.62
N SER A 419 -4.72 -19.10 -3.40
CA SER A 419 -5.12 -17.76 -3.04
C SER A 419 -6.62 -17.58 -3.27
N ASP A 420 -7.28 -16.86 -2.36
CA ASP A 420 -8.70 -16.51 -2.48
C ASP A 420 -8.90 -15.25 -3.35
N VAL A 421 -7.81 -14.52 -3.66
CA VAL A 421 -7.84 -13.26 -4.42
C VAL A 421 -7.51 -13.47 -5.90
N MET A 422 -6.61 -14.41 -6.21
CA MET A 422 -6.18 -14.69 -7.58
C MET A 422 -5.98 -16.18 -7.81
N SER A 423 -6.08 -16.62 -9.06
CA SER A 423 -5.91 -18.03 -9.40
C SER A 423 -4.51 -18.56 -9.02
N GLY A 424 -4.47 -19.80 -8.55
CA GLY A 424 -3.23 -20.46 -8.12
C GLY A 424 -2.75 -20.00 -6.74
N LYS A 425 -1.44 -20.09 -6.47
CA LYS A 425 -0.81 -19.73 -5.18
C LYS A 425 -0.33 -18.27 -5.14
N GLY A 426 -0.96 -17.40 -5.92
CA GLY A 426 -0.54 -16.01 -6.10
C GLY A 426 0.76 -15.84 -6.90
N SER A 427 1.39 -14.67 -6.74
CA SER A 427 2.62 -14.30 -7.48
C SER A 427 3.81 -15.21 -7.16
N LYS A 428 4.80 -15.29 -8.07
CA LYS A 428 6.06 -16.03 -7.86
C LYS A 428 7.04 -15.33 -6.90
N TRP A 429 6.85 -14.04 -6.60
CA TRP A 429 7.69 -13.31 -5.63
C TRP A 429 7.74 -14.05 -4.29
N ARG A 430 8.92 -14.15 -3.67
CA ARG A 430 9.10 -14.75 -2.35
C ARG A 430 10.11 -13.92 -1.59
N GLU A 431 9.83 -13.70 -0.32
CA GLU A 431 10.82 -13.32 0.67
C GLU A 431 10.96 -14.47 1.66
N GLY A 432 12.13 -14.56 2.28
CA GLY A 432 12.45 -15.60 3.26
C GLY A 432 12.71 -14.96 4.61
N LEU A 433 12.22 -15.64 5.64
CA LEU A 433 12.59 -15.42 7.03
C LEU A 433 13.92 -16.12 7.32
N VAL A 434 14.62 -15.64 8.35
CA VAL A 434 15.86 -16.25 8.82
C VAL A 434 15.56 -17.43 9.72
N ASP A 435 14.63 -17.27 10.66
CA ASP A 435 14.17 -18.30 11.58
C ASP A 435 12.65 -18.24 11.72
N GLY A 436 11.97 -18.65 10.64
CA GLY A 436 10.50 -18.66 10.57
C GLY A 436 9.89 -19.75 11.45
N VAL A 437 8.92 -19.38 12.27
CA VAL A 437 8.24 -20.27 13.24
C VAL A 437 7.68 -21.52 12.57
N LEU A 438 6.78 -21.34 11.59
CA LEU A 438 6.07 -22.46 10.97
C LEU A 438 6.99 -23.25 10.04
N ALA A 439 7.92 -22.58 9.37
CA ALA A 439 8.94 -23.25 8.56
C ALA A 439 9.83 -24.19 9.39
N ALA A 440 10.23 -23.75 10.60
CA ALA A 440 11.05 -24.56 11.50
C ALA A 440 10.29 -25.76 12.07
N GLU A 441 9.03 -25.58 12.46
CA GLU A 441 8.18 -26.67 12.96
C GLU A 441 7.98 -27.77 11.91
N GLU A 442 7.72 -27.40 10.67
CA GLU A 442 7.53 -28.36 9.58
C GLU A 442 8.78 -29.17 9.26
N MET A 443 9.97 -28.54 9.33
CA MET A 443 11.24 -29.28 9.17
C MET A 443 11.41 -30.33 10.27
N ARG A 444 11.01 -30.02 11.52
CA ARG A 444 11.05 -30.98 12.64
C ARG A 444 10.03 -32.10 12.48
N GLU A 445 8.85 -31.83 11.92
CA GLU A 445 7.83 -32.85 11.63
C GLU A 445 8.29 -33.82 10.53
N THR A 446 9.06 -33.36 9.53
CA THR A 446 9.57 -34.23 8.46
C THR A 446 10.76 -35.09 8.86
N ASP A 447 11.48 -34.70 9.92
CA ASP A 447 12.68 -35.41 10.41
C ASP A 447 12.35 -36.52 11.44
N TYR A 448 11.08 -36.71 11.81
CA TYR A 448 10.59 -37.82 12.63
C TYR A 448 9.65 -38.73 11.84
N PRO A 449 10.17 -39.78 11.17
CA PRO A 449 9.36 -40.79 10.47
C PRO A 449 8.61 -41.75 11.41
#